data_AF-A0A954YPM6-F1
#
_entry.id   AF-A0A954YPM6-F1
#
_cell.length_a   1.000
_cell.length_b   1.000
_cell.length_c   1.000
_cell.angle_alpha   90.00
_cell.angle_beta   90.00
_cell.angle_gamma   90.00
#
_symmetry.space_group_name_H-M   'P 1'
#
loop_
_entity.id
_entity.type
_entity.pdbx_description
1 polymer ?
#
loop_
_entity_poly.entity_id
_entity_poly.type
_entity_poly.pdbx_seq_one_letter_code
_entity_poly.pdbx_strand_id
1 'polypeptide(L)'
;MLEPDIRKYPTLDRQVCVAKCPECGRVQFELEQLQQWTPNIEGLASHLAGTSNLGIATSLVASRCWRLGTIHRNDVYREVFFARGLTWDDAKDVVTQADRLSKSAAPLLLVPALIPDTSLWRRFIPACAALTEISVLTSSALQVDWNSLLQIPITCAMESSGGGLPNQTGEEALRAIVLTDAERTVLQALAQKKDSTFTLVELEDAAGYRKHTTSKAVKRLIDLGLAVRPGRTKRKGLGITSFGSAYLERSCSDALPAENA
;
A
#
# COMPACT_ATOMS: atom_id res chain seq x y z
N MET A 1 25.50 -18.34 18.59
CA MET A 1 25.13 -17.22 19.49
C MET A 1 26.09 -17.27 20.67
N LEU A 2 26.82 -16.20 20.94
CA LEU A 2 27.71 -16.15 22.11
C LEU A 2 26.84 -15.95 23.35
N GLU A 3 27.07 -16.75 24.40
CA GLU A 3 26.41 -16.58 25.69
C GLU A 3 27.32 -15.75 26.62
N PRO A 4 27.04 -14.44 26.78
CA PRO A 4 27.81 -13.58 27.66
C PRO A 4 27.64 -13.94 29.14
N ASP A 5 28.76 -14.01 29.87
CA ASP A 5 28.84 -14.17 31.32
C ASP A 5 29.33 -12.88 31.97
N ILE A 6 28.57 -12.34 32.93
CA ILE A 6 28.91 -11.09 33.63
C ILE A 6 29.76 -11.43 34.85
N ARG A 7 31.00 -10.93 34.87
CA ARG A 7 31.95 -11.18 35.97
C ARG A 7 32.46 -9.89 36.57
N LYS A 8 32.69 -9.89 37.88
CA LYS A 8 33.37 -8.80 38.57
C LYS A 8 34.88 -8.93 38.35
N TYR A 9 35.53 -7.86 37.88
CA TYR A 9 36.96 -7.87 37.67
C TYR A 9 37.69 -7.79 39.02
N PRO A 10 38.62 -8.71 39.35
CA PRO A 10 39.19 -8.80 40.70
C PRO A 10 39.94 -7.55 41.16
N THR A 11 40.54 -6.82 40.22
CA THR A 11 41.47 -5.71 40.50
C THR A 11 40.89 -4.32 40.28
N LEU A 12 39.76 -4.21 39.57
CA LEU A 12 39.23 -2.91 39.11
C LEU A 12 37.84 -2.59 39.66
N ASP A 13 37.27 -3.48 40.50
CA ASP A 13 35.91 -3.41 41.06
C ASP A 13 34.77 -3.19 40.04
N ARG A 14 35.08 -3.18 38.74
CA ARG A 14 34.12 -3.03 37.64
C ARG A 14 33.56 -4.38 37.21
N GLN A 15 32.30 -4.37 36.78
CA GLN A 15 31.70 -5.52 36.09
C GLN A 15 32.15 -5.51 34.62
N VAL A 16 32.48 -6.67 34.09
CA VAL A 16 32.81 -6.86 32.69
C VAL A 16 32.03 -8.04 32.16
N CYS A 17 31.74 -8.03 30.87
CA CYS A 17 31.11 -9.16 30.25
C CYS A 17 32.10 -9.96 29.41
N VAL A 18 31.97 -11.27 29.47
CA VAL A 18 32.92 -12.22 28.92
C VAL A 18 32.16 -13.27 28.13
N ALA A 19 32.54 -13.52 26.89
CA ALA A 19 32.07 -14.69 26.16
C ALA A 19 33.24 -15.51 25.60
N LYS A 20 32.97 -16.78 25.33
CA LYS A 20 33.93 -17.67 24.64
C LYS A 20 33.62 -17.67 23.15
N CYS A 21 34.46 -16.98 22.37
CA CYS A 21 34.49 -17.05 20.92
C CYS A 21 35.25 -18.32 20.47
N PRO A 22 34.71 -19.13 19.55
CA PRO A 22 35.40 -20.31 19.03
C PRO A 22 36.66 -19.98 18.23
N GLU A 23 36.72 -18.79 17.63
CA GLU A 23 37.86 -18.36 16.79
C GLU A 23 38.93 -17.61 17.61
N CYS A 24 38.51 -16.72 18.51
CA CYS A 24 39.41 -15.81 19.23
C CYS A 24 39.63 -16.17 20.71
N GLY A 25 38.96 -17.21 21.21
CA GLY A 25 38.99 -17.59 22.62
C GLY A 25 38.13 -16.69 23.50
N ARG A 26 38.63 -16.29 24.67
CA ARG A 26 37.87 -15.46 25.62
C ARG A 26 37.88 -14.00 25.16
N VAL A 27 36.72 -13.48 24.79
CA VAL A 27 36.51 -12.07 24.45
C VAL A 27 35.86 -11.34 25.63
N GLN A 28 36.24 -10.07 25.81
CA GLN A 28 35.69 -9.20 26.84
C GLN A 28 35.10 -7.97 26.18
N PHE A 29 33.93 -7.56 26.63
CA PHE A 29 33.23 -6.35 26.17
C PHE A 29 32.64 -5.60 27.36
N GLU A 30 32.44 -4.31 27.17
CA GLU A 30 31.81 -3.43 28.17
C GLU A 30 30.32 -3.76 28.29
N LEU A 31 29.71 -3.52 29.45
CA LEU A 31 28.29 -3.82 29.66
C LEU A 31 27.40 -2.99 28.74
N GLU A 32 27.83 -1.78 28.40
CA GLU A 32 27.20 -0.87 27.45
C GLU A 32 27.09 -1.50 26.06
N GLN A 33 28.04 -2.38 25.69
CA GLN A 33 28.04 -3.07 24.40
C GLN A 33 27.04 -4.25 24.36
N LEU A 34 26.51 -4.67 25.52
CA LEU A 34 25.41 -5.62 25.60
C LEU A 34 24.02 -4.97 25.49
N GLN A 35 23.95 -3.64 25.46
CA GLN A 35 22.68 -2.96 25.33
C GLN A 35 22.06 -3.31 23.98
N GLN A 36 20.86 -3.88 24.04
CA GLN A 36 20.08 -4.18 22.85
C GLN A 36 19.21 -2.97 22.53
N TRP A 37 19.35 -2.46 21.32
CA TRP A 37 18.48 -1.42 20.81
C TRP A 37 17.15 -2.04 20.43
N THR A 38 16.09 -1.66 21.15
CA THR A 38 14.72 -2.01 20.75
C THR A 38 14.13 -0.83 19.97
N PRO A 39 13.64 -1.05 18.75
CA PRO A 39 12.97 0.01 18.00
C PRO A 39 11.76 0.56 18.77
N ASN A 40 11.77 1.85 19.09
CA ASN A 40 10.61 2.52 19.65
C ASN A 40 9.59 2.84 18.54
N ILE A 41 8.75 1.85 18.22
CA ILE A 41 7.77 1.97 17.12
C ILE A 41 6.65 2.95 17.45
N GLU A 42 6.25 3.04 18.72
CA GLU A 42 5.26 4.04 19.15
C GLU A 42 5.80 5.47 19.04
N GLY A 43 7.08 5.65 19.37
CA GLY A 43 7.81 6.89 19.11
C GLY A 43 7.87 7.24 17.62
N LEU A 44 8.11 6.24 16.76
CA LEU A 44 8.05 6.43 15.30
C LEU A 44 6.64 6.83 14.84
N ALA A 45 5.59 6.15 15.30
CA ALA A 45 4.21 6.49 14.96
C ALA A 45 3.87 7.93 15.38
N SER A 46 4.26 8.32 16.60
CA SER A 46 4.08 9.68 17.11
C SER A 46 4.85 10.72 16.30
N HIS A 47 6.09 10.41 15.92
CA HIS A 47 6.89 11.26 15.05
C HIS A 47 6.22 11.46 13.68
N LEU A 48 5.78 10.37 13.04
CA LEU A 48 5.10 10.43 11.74
C LEU A 48 3.84 11.29 11.79
N ALA A 49 3.02 11.16 12.85
CA ALA A 49 1.84 12.02 13.06
C ALA A 49 2.20 13.51 13.17
N GLY A 50 3.34 13.82 13.82
CA GLY A 50 3.86 15.17 13.96
C GLY A 50 4.41 15.79 12.67
N THR A 51 5.10 15.01 11.82
CA THR A 51 5.76 15.53 10.60
C THR A 51 4.83 16.23 9.60
N SER A 52 3.53 15.94 9.65
CA SER A 52 2.53 16.45 8.71
C SER A 52 1.34 17.11 9.41
N ASN A 53 1.45 17.42 10.70
CA ASN A 53 0.34 17.95 11.52
C ASN A 53 -0.93 17.10 11.39
N LEU A 54 -0.80 15.77 11.32
CA LEU A 54 -1.95 14.86 11.19
C LEU A 54 -2.77 14.78 12.46
N GLY A 55 -2.14 15.07 13.61
CA GLY A 55 -2.73 15.00 14.93
C GLY A 55 -1.88 14.16 15.88
N ILE A 56 -2.56 13.45 16.78
CA ILE A 56 -1.94 12.59 17.79
C ILE A 56 -2.09 11.13 17.35
N ALA A 57 -0.97 10.40 17.31
CA ALA A 57 -0.99 8.98 17.03
C ALA A 57 -1.78 8.23 18.10
N THR A 58 -2.79 7.47 17.70
CA THR A 58 -3.64 6.67 18.59
C THR A 58 -3.45 5.20 18.28
N SER A 59 -3.11 4.38 19.29
CA SER A 59 -2.99 2.93 19.10
C SER A 59 -4.36 2.31 18.81
N LEU A 60 -4.44 1.53 17.74
CA LEU A 60 -5.60 0.70 17.39
C LEU A 60 -5.37 -0.75 17.82
N VAL A 61 -4.15 -1.24 17.61
CA VAL A 61 -3.67 -2.54 18.08
C VAL A 61 -2.30 -2.30 18.70
N ALA A 62 -2.17 -2.65 19.98
CA ALA A 62 -0.97 -2.40 20.77
C ALA A 62 0.29 -2.90 20.03
N SER A 63 1.30 -2.04 19.93
CA SER A 63 2.58 -2.34 19.27
C SER A 63 2.50 -2.78 17.79
N ARG A 64 1.33 -2.69 17.13
CA ARG A 64 1.11 -3.22 15.78
C ARG A 64 0.45 -2.25 14.82
N CYS A 65 -0.53 -1.47 15.26
CA CYS A 65 -1.27 -0.57 14.38
C CYS A 65 -1.69 0.71 15.11
N TRP A 66 -1.49 1.85 14.45
CA TRP A 66 -1.83 3.18 14.94
C TRP A 66 -2.58 3.96 13.87
N ARG A 67 -3.54 4.78 14.31
CA ARG A 67 -4.08 5.88 13.51
C ARG A 67 -3.19 7.09 13.74
N LEU A 68 -2.64 7.67 12.67
CA LEU A 68 -1.80 8.86 12.74
C LEU A 68 -2.61 10.15 12.65
N GLY A 69 -3.77 10.09 12.00
CA GLY A 69 -4.67 11.23 11.86
C GLY A 69 -5.26 11.31 10.47
N THR A 70 -5.36 12.52 9.93
CA THR A 70 -6.02 12.76 8.64
C THR A 70 -5.25 13.80 7.86
N ILE A 71 -5.09 13.54 6.56
CA ILE A 71 -4.49 14.48 5.63
C ILE A 71 -5.54 14.95 4.62
N HIS A 72 -5.57 16.26 4.39
CA HIS A 72 -6.42 16.90 3.40
C HIS A 72 -5.59 17.88 2.57
N ARG A 73 -5.34 17.53 1.30
CA ARG A 73 -4.63 18.40 0.34
C ARG A 73 -5.17 18.16 -1.06
N ASN A 74 -5.24 19.21 -1.89
CA ASN A 74 -5.64 19.12 -3.29
C ASN A 74 -7.00 18.41 -3.52
N ASP A 75 -8.01 18.69 -2.67
CA ASP A 75 -9.33 18.01 -2.67
C ASP A 75 -9.26 16.48 -2.41
N VAL A 76 -8.08 15.97 -2.03
CA VAL A 76 -7.87 14.58 -1.62
C VAL A 76 -7.89 14.48 -0.10
N TYR A 77 -8.76 13.62 0.39
CA TYR A 77 -8.90 13.27 1.79
C TYR A 77 -8.39 11.84 2.01
N ARG A 78 -7.52 11.64 3.01
CA ARG A 78 -7.07 10.31 3.45
C ARG A 78 -6.98 10.26 4.98
N GLU A 79 -7.42 9.15 5.55
CA GLU A 79 -7.12 8.83 6.95
C GLU A 79 -5.84 8.02 6.99
N VAL A 80 -4.86 8.47 7.77
CA VAL A 80 -3.50 7.90 7.74
C VAL A 80 -3.33 6.93 8.90
N PHE A 81 -2.82 5.75 8.57
CA PHE A 81 -2.52 4.68 9.51
C PHE A 81 -1.05 4.26 9.36
N PHE A 82 -0.50 3.71 10.43
CA PHE A 82 0.80 3.07 10.42
C PHE A 82 0.68 1.68 11.03
N ALA A 83 1.26 0.68 10.40
CA ALA A 83 1.26 -0.68 10.92
C ALA A 83 2.59 -1.39 10.66
N ARG A 84 2.96 -2.29 11.58
CA ARG A 84 4.15 -3.15 11.42
C ARG A 84 3.77 -4.63 11.43
N GLY A 85 4.60 -5.42 10.75
CA GLY A 85 4.46 -6.87 10.74
C GLY A 85 3.18 -7.34 10.05
N LEU A 86 2.75 -6.65 8.98
CA LEU A 86 1.60 -7.09 8.19
C LEU A 86 1.93 -8.22 7.21
N THR A 87 3.19 -8.66 7.18
CA THR A 87 3.65 -9.87 6.49
C THR A 87 3.89 -11.04 7.44
N TRP A 88 3.63 -10.86 8.74
CA TRP A 88 3.75 -11.92 9.75
C TRP A 88 2.50 -12.80 9.76
N ASP A 89 2.61 -13.99 10.35
CA ASP A 89 1.54 -14.99 10.36
C ASP A 89 0.24 -14.48 11.02
N ASP A 90 0.37 -13.61 12.01
CA ASP A 90 -0.74 -13.02 12.77
C ASP A 90 -1.30 -11.71 12.14
N ALA A 91 -0.85 -11.32 10.94
CA ALA A 91 -1.27 -10.08 10.29
C ALA A 91 -2.80 -10.00 10.09
N LYS A 92 -3.45 -11.13 9.80
CA LYS A 92 -4.91 -11.21 9.64
C LYS A 92 -5.64 -10.80 10.93
N ASP A 93 -5.12 -11.19 12.08
CA ASP A 93 -5.71 -10.85 13.37
C ASP A 93 -5.51 -9.36 13.68
N VAL A 94 -4.33 -8.81 13.38
CA VAL A 94 -4.06 -7.37 13.51
C VAL A 94 -5.02 -6.54 12.66
N VAL A 95 -5.20 -6.90 11.38
CA VAL A 95 -6.13 -6.19 10.49
C VAL A 95 -7.58 -6.31 10.96
N THR A 96 -7.97 -7.47 11.49
CA THR A 96 -9.32 -7.71 12.03
C THR A 96 -9.58 -6.87 13.28
N GLN A 97 -8.58 -6.74 14.18
CA GLN A 97 -8.68 -5.93 15.39
C GLN A 97 -8.64 -4.42 15.11
N ALA A 98 -7.98 -4.00 14.02
CA ALA A 98 -7.92 -2.60 13.59
C ALA A 98 -9.22 -2.12 12.93
N ASP A 99 -10.34 -2.18 13.66
CA ASP A 99 -11.70 -1.86 13.18
C ASP A 99 -11.82 -0.49 12.49
N ARG A 100 -11.07 0.52 12.98
CA ARG A 100 -11.06 1.85 12.35
C ARG A 100 -10.41 1.86 10.96
N LEU A 101 -9.38 1.05 10.74
CA LEU A 101 -8.70 0.93 9.44
C LEU A 101 -9.68 0.39 8.40
N SER A 102 -10.43 -0.66 8.75
CA SER A 102 -11.39 -1.29 7.83
C SER A 102 -12.65 -0.45 7.59
N LYS A 103 -13.05 0.39 8.55
CA LYS A 103 -14.19 1.32 8.42
C LYS A 103 -13.83 2.66 7.75
N SER A 104 -12.55 2.92 7.53
CA SER A 104 -12.12 4.16 6.91
C SER A 104 -12.58 4.24 5.46
N ALA A 105 -13.11 5.38 5.05
CA ALA A 105 -13.58 5.57 3.68
C ALA A 105 -12.43 5.70 2.66
N ALA A 106 -11.26 6.14 3.13
CA ALA A 106 -10.10 6.40 2.29
C ALA A 106 -8.78 6.23 3.10
N PRO A 107 -8.49 5.02 3.59
CA PRO A 107 -7.28 4.76 4.38
C PRO A 107 -6.03 4.80 3.50
N LEU A 108 -5.00 5.44 4.06
CA LEU A 108 -3.62 5.37 3.62
C LEU A 108 -2.82 4.67 4.70
N LEU A 109 -2.23 3.53 4.37
CA LEU A 109 -1.51 2.66 5.28
C LEU A 109 0.00 2.75 5.03
N LEU A 110 0.71 3.28 6.01
CA LEU A 110 2.16 3.28 6.04
C LEU A 110 2.67 2.00 6.69
N VAL A 111 3.67 1.38 6.06
CA VAL A 111 4.39 0.21 6.60
C VAL A 111 5.88 0.51 6.64
N PRO A 112 6.67 -0.11 7.54
CA PRO A 112 8.10 0.18 7.61
C PRO A 112 8.85 -0.11 6.30
N ALA A 113 8.62 -1.27 5.68
CA ALA A 113 9.40 -1.71 4.51
C ALA A 113 8.60 -2.58 3.54
N LEU A 114 7.88 -3.60 4.05
CA LEU A 114 7.18 -4.55 3.20
C LEU A 114 5.69 -4.26 3.15
N ILE A 115 5.18 -3.98 1.96
CA ILE A 115 3.75 -3.86 1.68
C ILE A 115 3.13 -5.27 1.76
N PRO A 116 2.05 -5.45 2.54
CA PRO A 116 1.40 -6.76 2.65
C PRO A 116 0.75 -7.17 1.32
N ASP A 117 0.68 -8.48 1.08
CA ASP A 117 -0.01 -9.03 -0.06
C ASP A 117 -1.50 -8.65 -0.06
N THR A 118 -2.07 -8.48 -1.26
CA THR A 118 -3.47 -8.08 -1.42
C THR A 118 -4.46 -9.07 -0.80
N SER A 119 -4.09 -10.36 -0.70
CA SER A 119 -4.88 -11.42 -0.05
C SER A 119 -5.05 -11.25 1.47
N LEU A 120 -4.25 -10.38 2.11
CA LEU A 120 -4.46 -9.99 3.50
C LEU A 120 -5.83 -9.31 3.70
N TRP A 121 -6.29 -8.62 2.67
CA TRP A 121 -7.47 -7.77 2.73
C TRP A 121 -8.70 -8.50 2.19
N ARG A 122 -9.82 -8.42 2.91
CA ARG A 122 -11.06 -9.11 2.50
C ARG A 122 -11.97 -8.28 1.60
N ARG A 123 -12.29 -7.06 2.03
CA ARG A 123 -13.33 -6.21 1.41
C ARG A 123 -12.79 -4.95 0.75
N PHE A 124 -11.55 -4.61 1.09
CA PHE A 124 -11.02 -3.28 0.82
C PHE A 124 -9.50 -3.31 0.96
N ILE A 125 -8.78 -2.88 -0.06
CA ILE A 125 -7.32 -2.81 -0.05
C ILE A 125 -6.92 -1.34 0.17
N PRO A 126 -6.29 -1.00 1.31
CA PRO A 126 -5.84 0.37 1.55
C PRO A 126 -4.77 0.77 0.54
N ALA A 127 -4.71 2.07 0.25
CA ALA A 127 -3.52 2.63 -0.38
C ALA A 127 -2.35 2.36 0.57
N CYS A 128 -1.34 1.62 0.12
CA CYS A 128 -0.20 1.24 0.94
C CYS A 128 1.06 1.93 0.46
N ALA A 129 1.94 2.29 1.39
CA ALA A 129 3.27 2.80 1.07
C ALA A 129 4.29 2.36 2.11
N ALA A 130 5.47 1.94 1.64
CA ALA A 130 6.59 1.60 2.50
C ALA A 130 7.38 2.86 2.86
N LEU A 131 7.69 3.06 4.14
CA LEU A 131 8.52 4.18 4.60
C LEU A 131 9.89 4.18 3.90
N THR A 132 10.46 3.00 3.61
CA THR A 132 11.70 2.88 2.83
C THR A 132 11.65 3.49 1.44
N GLU A 133 10.47 3.67 0.85
CA GLU A 133 10.29 4.23 -0.50
C GLU A 133 9.94 5.71 -0.49
N ILE A 134 9.24 6.17 0.56
CA ILE A 134 8.64 7.51 0.62
C ILE A 134 9.32 8.45 1.61
N SER A 135 10.32 7.95 2.35
CA SER A 135 10.98 8.72 3.40
C SER A 135 12.48 8.75 3.24
N VAL A 136 13.05 9.87 3.66
CA VAL A 136 14.50 10.12 3.67
C VAL A 136 14.87 10.49 5.09
N LEU A 137 15.82 9.73 5.67
CA LEU A 137 16.41 10.08 6.95
C LEU A 137 17.51 11.11 6.70
N THR A 138 17.31 12.34 7.19
CA THR A 138 18.33 13.39 7.17
C THR A 138 19.10 13.39 8.50
N SER A 139 20.10 14.27 8.62
CA SER A 139 20.84 14.47 9.87
C SER A 139 19.99 14.96 11.03
N SER A 140 18.80 15.51 10.77
CA SER A 140 17.94 16.14 11.78
C SER A 140 16.59 15.47 11.96
N ALA A 141 16.03 14.81 10.94
CA ALA A 141 14.70 14.19 11.03
C ALA A 141 14.43 13.18 9.92
N LEU A 142 13.40 12.35 10.12
CA LEU A 142 12.78 11.58 9.06
C LEU A 142 11.82 12.48 8.27
N GLN A 143 12.11 12.71 6.99
CA GLN A 143 11.21 13.45 6.10
C GLN A 143 10.40 12.47 5.27
N VAL A 144 9.09 12.70 5.17
CA VAL A 144 8.16 11.86 4.39
C VAL A 144 7.57 12.69 3.26
N ASP A 145 7.60 12.17 2.03
CA ASP A 145 6.95 12.81 0.89
C ASP A 145 5.43 12.54 0.89
N TRP A 146 4.72 13.38 1.63
CA TRP A 146 3.27 13.31 1.76
C TRP A 146 2.52 13.62 0.46
N ASN A 147 3.14 14.29 -0.52
CA ASN A 147 2.45 14.64 -1.76
C ASN A 147 2.36 13.44 -2.70
N SER A 148 3.44 12.65 -2.80
CA SER A 148 3.45 11.40 -3.57
C SER A 148 2.46 10.37 -3.01
N LEU A 149 2.29 10.32 -1.69
CA LEU A 149 1.34 9.43 -1.02
C LEU A 149 -0.12 9.65 -1.40
N LEU A 150 -0.52 10.90 -1.64
CA LEU A 150 -1.92 11.24 -1.96
C LEU A 150 -2.33 10.78 -3.35
N GLN A 151 -1.35 10.52 -4.23
CA GLN A 151 -1.57 10.01 -5.58
C GLN A 151 -1.75 8.48 -5.62
N ILE A 152 -1.49 7.78 -4.52
CA ILE A 152 -1.65 6.33 -4.46
C ILE A 152 -3.14 5.99 -4.55
N PRO A 153 -3.57 5.21 -5.56
CA PRO A 153 -4.95 4.84 -5.72
C PRO A 153 -5.39 3.88 -4.63
N ILE A 154 -6.66 3.97 -4.27
CA ILE A 154 -7.29 3.00 -3.39
C ILE A 154 -7.94 1.92 -4.25
N THR A 155 -7.63 0.66 -3.98
CA THR A 155 -8.24 -0.47 -4.68
C THR A 155 -9.38 -1.03 -3.84
N CYS A 156 -10.62 -0.87 -4.31
CA CYS A 156 -11.75 -1.53 -3.69
C CYS A 156 -11.75 -3.01 -4.12
N ALA A 157 -11.49 -3.93 -3.19
CA ALA A 157 -11.73 -5.35 -3.44
C ALA A 157 -13.24 -5.57 -3.47
N MET A 158 -13.82 -5.62 -4.68
CA MET A 158 -15.20 -6.05 -4.84
C MET A 158 -15.31 -7.47 -4.29
N GLU A 159 -16.23 -7.72 -3.37
CA GLU A 159 -16.59 -9.09 -2.97
C GLU A 159 -17.05 -9.83 -4.23
N SER A 160 -16.15 -10.59 -4.84
CA SER A 160 -16.49 -11.62 -5.81
C SER A 160 -17.28 -12.69 -5.05
N SER A 161 -18.59 -12.57 -5.15
CA SER A 161 -19.51 -13.61 -4.73
C SER A 161 -19.24 -14.83 -5.61
N GLY A 162 -18.46 -15.79 -5.10
CA GLY A 162 -18.36 -17.14 -5.65
C GLY A 162 -17.04 -17.48 -6.36
N GLY A 163 -16.40 -18.54 -5.86
CA GLY A 163 -15.35 -19.28 -6.57
C GLY A 163 -13.94 -18.97 -6.09
N GLY A 164 -13.46 -19.73 -5.10
CA GLY A 164 -12.04 -19.74 -4.77
C GLY A 164 -11.22 -20.34 -5.90
N LEU A 165 -10.16 -19.66 -6.31
CA LEU A 165 -9.02 -20.20 -7.06
C LEU A 165 -7.74 -19.44 -6.65
N PRO A 166 -6.56 -20.08 -6.75
CA PRO A 166 -5.37 -19.75 -5.99
C PRO A 166 -4.56 -18.61 -6.61
N ASN A 167 -3.69 -18.01 -5.78
CA ASN A 167 -2.55 -17.12 -6.09
C ASN A 167 -2.06 -17.17 -7.55
N GLN A 168 -2.73 -16.45 -8.44
CA GLN A 168 -2.21 -16.14 -9.76
C GLN A 168 -1.66 -14.72 -9.73
N THR A 169 -0.35 -14.62 -9.95
CA THR A 169 0.39 -13.38 -10.21
C THR A 169 -0.44 -12.46 -11.09
N GLY A 170 -0.52 -11.16 -10.78
CA GLY A 170 -1.41 -10.21 -11.47
C GLY A 170 -1.31 -10.20 -13.01
N GLU A 171 -0.23 -10.75 -13.58
CA GLU A 171 -0.08 -10.98 -15.01
C GLU A 171 -0.97 -12.08 -15.61
N GLU A 172 -1.25 -13.18 -14.90
CA GLU A 172 -2.12 -14.25 -15.39
C GLU A 172 -3.59 -13.81 -15.34
N ALA A 173 -3.97 -13.06 -14.31
CA ALA A 173 -5.30 -12.46 -14.20
C ALA A 173 -5.60 -11.52 -15.37
N LEU A 174 -4.62 -10.75 -15.85
CA LEU A 174 -4.76 -9.88 -17.01
C LEU A 174 -5.06 -10.66 -18.31
N ARG A 175 -4.45 -11.83 -18.49
CA ARG A 175 -4.64 -12.67 -19.70
C ARG A 175 -6.03 -13.30 -19.79
N ALA A 176 -6.68 -13.53 -18.67
CA ALA A 176 -8.02 -14.12 -18.62
C ALA A 176 -9.14 -13.11 -18.95
N ILE A 177 -8.86 -11.80 -18.93
CA ILE A 177 -9.87 -10.77 -19.13
C ILE A 177 -10.12 -10.58 -20.63
N VAL A 178 -11.29 -11.04 -21.08
CA VAL A 178 -11.81 -10.77 -22.43
C VAL A 178 -12.79 -9.61 -22.37
N LEU A 179 -12.40 -8.49 -22.98
CA LEU A 179 -13.26 -7.31 -23.16
C LEU A 179 -14.01 -7.39 -24.48
N THR A 180 -15.26 -6.96 -24.47
CA THR A 180 -16.02 -6.65 -25.68
C THR A 180 -15.45 -5.41 -26.37
N ASP A 181 -15.76 -5.22 -27.65
CA ASP A 181 -15.30 -4.04 -28.41
C ASP A 181 -15.72 -2.73 -27.73
N ALA A 182 -16.97 -2.65 -27.26
CA ALA A 182 -17.47 -1.47 -26.57
C ALA A 182 -16.70 -1.18 -25.26
N GLU A 183 -16.36 -2.22 -24.49
CA GLU A 183 -15.55 -2.06 -23.27
C GLU A 183 -14.13 -1.63 -23.59
N ARG A 184 -13.52 -2.20 -24.63
CA ARG A 184 -12.17 -1.84 -25.07
C ARG A 184 -12.11 -0.38 -25.54
N THR A 185 -13.04 0.05 -26.38
CA THR A 185 -13.10 1.43 -26.87
C THR A 185 -13.36 2.43 -25.75
N VAL A 186 -14.25 2.10 -24.80
CA VAL A 186 -14.47 2.94 -23.61
C VAL A 186 -13.22 3.03 -22.75
N LEU A 187 -12.50 1.92 -22.55
CA LEU A 187 -11.25 1.90 -21.79
C LEU A 187 -10.16 2.73 -22.49
N GLN A 188 -10.04 2.63 -23.82
CA GLN A 188 -9.14 3.46 -24.62
C GLN A 188 -9.47 4.95 -24.52
N ALA A 189 -10.76 5.31 -24.59
CA ALA A 189 -11.20 6.69 -24.42
C ALA A 189 -10.80 7.23 -23.04
N LEU A 190 -10.96 6.43 -21.98
CA LEU A 190 -10.50 6.80 -20.63
C LEU A 190 -8.98 7.02 -20.56
N ALA A 191 -8.19 6.22 -21.28
CA ALA A 191 -6.73 6.32 -21.30
C ALA A 191 -6.20 7.60 -21.98
N GLN A 192 -6.97 8.20 -22.89
CA GLN A 192 -6.54 9.41 -23.62
C GLN A 192 -6.39 10.64 -22.71
N LYS A 193 -7.08 10.67 -21.56
CA LYS A 193 -6.97 11.73 -20.55
C LYS A 193 -6.32 11.18 -19.27
N LYS A 194 -4.99 11.02 -19.32
CA LYS A 194 -4.19 10.39 -18.24
C LYS A 194 -4.37 11.05 -16.86
N ASP A 195 -4.70 12.36 -16.82
CA ASP A 195 -4.79 13.14 -15.58
C ASP A 195 -6.17 13.79 -15.34
N SER A 196 -7.19 13.48 -16.15
CA SER A 196 -8.52 14.09 -15.99
C SER A 196 -9.65 13.08 -16.08
N THR A 197 -10.70 13.34 -15.31
CA THR A 197 -11.86 12.45 -15.22
C THR A 197 -12.86 12.78 -16.31
N PHE A 198 -13.41 11.77 -16.98
CA PHE A 198 -14.50 11.94 -17.95
C PHE A 198 -15.86 11.99 -17.24
N THR A 199 -16.69 12.97 -17.58
CA THR A 199 -18.13 12.80 -17.33
C THR A 199 -18.69 11.70 -18.23
N LEU A 200 -19.83 11.12 -17.85
CA LEU A 200 -20.44 10.06 -18.66
C LEU A 200 -20.79 10.56 -20.08
N VAL A 201 -21.20 11.83 -20.21
CA VAL A 201 -21.55 12.44 -21.50
C VAL A 201 -20.32 12.59 -22.39
N GLU A 202 -19.21 13.12 -21.86
CA GLU A 202 -17.95 13.21 -22.62
C GLU A 202 -17.44 11.83 -23.05
N LEU A 203 -17.67 10.81 -22.22
CA LEU A 203 -17.28 9.44 -22.54
C LEU A 203 -18.18 8.81 -23.61
N GLU A 204 -19.47 9.14 -23.63
CA GLU A 204 -20.39 8.76 -24.72
C GLU A 204 -19.92 9.34 -26.05
N ASP A 205 -19.57 10.62 -26.07
CA ASP A 205 -19.07 11.31 -27.26
C ASP A 205 -17.72 10.75 -27.71
N ALA A 206 -16.78 10.52 -26.79
CA ALA A 206 -15.44 10.01 -27.10
C ALA A 206 -15.46 8.55 -27.56
N ALA A 207 -16.32 7.70 -26.98
CA ALA A 207 -16.41 6.29 -27.34
C ALA A 207 -17.36 6.02 -28.52
N GLY A 208 -18.18 7.00 -28.93
CA GLY A 208 -19.14 6.86 -30.02
C GLY A 208 -20.33 5.94 -29.72
N TYR A 209 -20.60 5.67 -28.44
CA TYR A 209 -21.69 4.78 -28.00
C TYR A 209 -22.79 5.54 -27.27
N ARG A 210 -24.03 5.05 -27.40
CA ARG A 210 -25.18 5.56 -26.64
C ARG A 210 -25.01 5.29 -25.15
N LYS A 211 -25.55 6.19 -24.32
CA LYS A 211 -25.62 6.13 -22.85
C LYS A 211 -25.76 4.75 -22.23
N HIS A 212 -26.70 3.93 -22.70
CA HIS A 212 -26.95 2.62 -22.09
C HIS A 212 -25.75 1.68 -22.26
N THR A 213 -25.17 1.62 -23.46
CA THR A 213 -24.00 0.81 -23.79
C THR A 213 -22.78 1.31 -23.02
N THR A 214 -22.53 2.62 -23.05
CA THR A 214 -21.41 3.25 -22.32
C THR A 214 -21.52 3.00 -20.82
N SER A 215 -22.71 3.19 -20.23
CA SER A 215 -22.92 2.93 -18.81
C SER A 215 -22.74 1.46 -18.43
N LYS A 216 -23.15 0.53 -19.30
CA LYS A 216 -22.98 -0.92 -19.08
C LYS A 216 -21.50 -1.31 -19.15
N ALA A 217 -20.78 -0.82 -20.16
CA ALA A 217 -19.34 -1.02 -20.32
C ALA A 217 -18.56 -0.46 -19.13
N VAL A 218 -18.83 0.80 -18.75
CA VAL A 218 -18.20 1.45 -17.58
C VAL A 218 -18.43 0.65 -16.31
N LYS A 219 -19.66 0.17 -16.07
CA LYS A 219 -19.96 -0.64 -14.88
C LYS A 219 -19.07 -1.89 -14.86
N ARG A 220 -19.02 -2.62 -15.98
CA ARG A 220 -18.21 -3.83 -16.09
C ARG A 220 -16.71 -3.56 -15.97
N LEU A 221 -16.20 -2.48 -16.55
CA LEU A 221 -14.79 -2.07 -16.39
C LEU A 221 -14.44 -1.72 -14.94
N ILE A 222 -15.36 -1.11 -14.20
CA ILE A 222 -15.21 -0.87 -12.76
C ILE A 222 -15.23 -2.19 -12.00
N ASP A 223 -16.15 -3.10 -12.33
CA ASP A 223 -16.25 -4.43 -11.71
C ASP A 223 -14.96 -5.26 -11.93
N LEU A 224 -14.28 -5.05 -13.06
CA LEU A 224 -12.98 -5.66 -13.40
C LEU A 224 -11.75 -4.90 -12.85
N GLY A 225 -11.95 -3.77 -12.17
CA GLY A 225 -10.85 -2.95 -11.63
C GLY A 225 -10.04 -2.17 -12.67
N LEU A 226 -10.51 -2.07 -13.92
CA LEU A 226 -9.84 -1.38 -15.03
C LEU A 226 -10.18 0.13 -15.08
N ALA A 227 -11.31 0.52 -14.48
CA ALA A 227 -11.75 1.89 -14.37
C ALA A 227 -12.22 2.22 -12.93
N VAL A 228 -12.22 3.49 -12.57
CA VAL A 228 -12.60 3.95 -11.23
C VAL A 228 -13.46 5.22 -11.30
N ARG A 229 -14.33 5.38 -10.30
CA ARG A 229 -15.02 6.65 -10.02
C ARG A 229 -14.32 7.35 -8.86
N PRO A 230 -13.49 8.38 -9.11
CA PRO A 230 -12.88 9.18 -8.05
C PRO A 230 -13.95 9.97 -7.28
N GLY A 231 -14.50 9.35 -6.23
CA GLY A 231 -15.39 10.00 -5.25
C GLY A 231 -16.77 9.34 -5.09
N ARG A 232 -17.42 9.59 -3.94
CA ARG A 232 -18.74 9.03 -3.58
C ARG A 232 -19.91 9.67 -4.35
N THR A 233 -19.71 10.82 -4.97
CA THR A 233 -20.75 11.54 -5.73
C THR A 233 -20.73 11.13 -7.21
N LYS A 234 -21.89 10.70 -7.74
CA LYS A 234 -22.10 10.30 -9.16
C LYS A 234 -21.67 11.34 -10.21
N ARG A 235 -21.35 12.58 -9.80
CA ARG A 235 -20.96 13.70 -10.65
C ARG A 235 -19.44 13.90 -10.78
N LYS A 236 -18.62 13.30 -9.91
CA LYS A 236 -17.15 13.29 -10.11
C LYS A 236 -16.86 12.17 -11.11
N GLY A 237 -16.11 12.48 -12.17
CA GLY A 237 -16.07 11.72 -13.41
C GLY A 237 -15.51 10.29 -13.31
N LEU A 238 -15.10 9.75 -14.44
CA LEU A 238 -14.58 8.40 -14.64
C LEU A 238 -13.11 8.50 -14.99
N GLY A 239 -12.27 7.70 -14.33
CA GLY A 239 -10.84 7.60 -14.62
C GLY A 239 -10.44 6.17 -14.94
N ILE A 240 -9.32 6.02 -15.63
CA ILE A 240 -8.66 4.72 -15.80
C ILE A 240 -7.82 4.39 -14.55
N THR A 241 -7.70 3.11 -14.20
CA THR A 241 -6.77 2.67 -13.15
C THR A 241 -5.38 2.40 -13.73
N SER A 242 -4.36 2.27 -12.88
CA SER A 242 -3.04 1.78 -13.30
C SER A 242 -3.14 0.38 -13.92
N PHE A 243 -3.98 -0.49 -13.37
CA PHE A 243 -4.28 -1.81 -13.89
C PHE A 243 -4.93 -1.76 -15.29
N GLY A 244 -5.91 -0.86 -15.49
CA GLY A 244 -6.52 -0.62 -16.80
C GLY A 244 -5.54 -0.10 -17.85
N SER A 245 -4.62 0.78 -17.44
CA SER A 245 -3.58 1.31 -18.32
C SER A 245 -2.60 0.21 -18.76
N ALA A 246 -2.12 -0.61 -17.81
CA ALA A 246 -1.23 -1.73 -18.10
C ALA A 246 -1.90 -2.79 -19.01
N TYR A 247 -3.21 -3.03 -18.85
CA TYR A 247 -3.97 -3.93 -19.73
C TYR A 247 -3.96 -3.45 -21.19
N LEU A 248 -4.13 -2.15 -21.43
CA LEU A 248 -4.11 -1.57 -22.78
C LEU A 248 -2.74 -1.61 -23.43
N GLU A 249 -1.68 -1.28 -22.68
CA GLU A 249 -0.30 -1.31 -23.18
C GLU A 249 0.07 -2.73 -23.66
N ARG A 250 -0.36 -3.75 -22.92
CA ARG A 250 -0.13 -5.16 -23.28
C ARG A 250 -0.95 -5.62 -24.48
N SER A 251 -2.25 -5.28 -24.49
CA SER A 251 -3.16 -5.63 -25.59
C SER A 251 -2.76 -4.98 -26.92
N CYS A 252 -2.04 -3.85 -26.87
CA CYS A 252 -1.47 -3.20 -28.05
C CYS A 252 -0.19 -3.92 -28.53
N SER A 253 0.60 -4.49 -27.63
CA SER A 253 1.82 -5.23 -27.95
C SER A 253 1.53 -6.60 -28.58
N ASP A 254 0.44 -7.27 -28.18
CA ASP A 254 0.07 -8.60 -28.71
C ASP A 254 -0.60 -8.53 -30.10
N ALA A 255 -0.88 -7.32 -30.61
CA ALA A 255 -1.52 -7.10 -31.92
C ALA A 255 -0.56 -7.06 -33.13
N LEU A 256 0.72 -7.37 -32.95
CA LEU A 256 1.69 -7.62 -34.03
C LEU A 256 2.13 -9.08 -33.92
N PRO A 257 1.90 -9.98 -34.91
CA PRO A 257 2.40 -9.82 -36.29
C PRO A 257 1.55 -10.45 -37.42
N ALA A 258 1.68 -9.96 -38.67
CA ALA A 258 1.64 -10.76 -39.93
C ALA A 258 1.65 -9.87 -41.19
N GLU A 259 2.69 -9.06 -41.39
CA GLU A 259 3.03 -8.58 -42.74
C GLU A 259 4.54 -8.72 -42.91
N ASN A 260 4.97 -9.90 -43.34
CA ASN A 260 6.18 -10.17 -44.11
C ASN A 260 6.21 -11.68 -44.43
N ALA A 261 5.43 -12.05 -45.44
CA ALA A 261 5.63 -13.25 -46.27
C ALA A 261 5.19 -12.89 -47.69
#